data_AF-K1THU9-F1
#
_entry.id   AF-K1THU9-F1
#
_cell.length_a   1.000
_cell.length_b   1.000
_cell.length_c   1.000
_cell.angle_alpha   90.00
_cell.angle_beta   90.00
_cell.angle_gamma   90.00
#
_symmetry.space_group_name_H-M   'P 1'
#
loop_
_entity.id
_entity.type
_entity.pdbx_description
1 polymer ?
#
loop_
_entity_poly.entity_id
_entity_poly.type
_entity_poly.pdbx_seq_one_letter_code
_entity_poly.pdbx_strand_id
1 'polypeptide(L)'
;MQKAIDFLKGMLDYEKSLGKTSMRKLLLKGGDLQVLQFNTEDMKKVEKMAKKYGILYSVLPDCNRKDGLSEVIFHTEAVPRVNMMIQKLKFGKIAT
;
A
#
# COMPACT_ATOMS: atom_id res chain seq x y z
N MET A 1 -17.38 -0.37 29.91
CA MET A 1 -16.15 0.38 29.54
C MET A 1 -15.10 -0.48 28.83
N GLN A 2 -14.74 -1.67 29.35
CA GLN A 2 -13.72 -2.54 28.74
C GLN A 2 -13.96 -2.84 27.24
N LYS A 3 -15.19 -3.20 26.87
CA LYS A 3 -15.58 -3.48 25.47
C LYS A 3 -15.34 -2.31 24.50
N ALA A 4 -15.49 -1.07 24.96
CA ALA A 4 -15.24 0.10 24.12
C ALA A 4 -13.73 0.32 23.89
N ILE A 5 -12.91 0.06 24.91
CA ILE A 5 -11.44 0.12 24.80
C ILE A 5 -10.93 -0.96 23.85
N ASP A 6 -11.43 -2.19 23.97
CA ASP A 6 -11.05 -3.30 23.11
C ASP A 6 -11.48 -3.06 21.66
N PHE A 7 -12.65 -2.46 21.45
CA PHE A 7 -13.12 -2.04 20.13
C PHE A 7 -12.20 -0.98 19.50
N LEU A 8 -11.82 0.06 20.24
CA LEU A 8 -10.90 1.09 19.76
C LEU A 8 -9.50 0.52 19.45
N LYS A 9 -9.00 -0.41 20.26
CA LYS A 9 -7.75 -1.13 19.96
C LYS A 9 -7.86 -1.92 18.66
N GLY A 10 -8.96 -2.66 18.46
CA GLY A 10 -9.21 -3.40 17.23
C GLY A 10 -9.25 -2.50 15.99
N MET A 11 -9.88 -1.33 16.07
CA MET A 11 -9.88 -0.35 14.99
C MET A 11 -8.48 0.20 14.70
N LEU A 12 -7.71 0.50 15.75
CA LEU A 12 -6.35 1.01 15.61
C LEU A 12 -5.42 -0.02 14.96
N ASP A 13 -5.52 -1.29 15.36
CA ASP A 13 -4.72 -2.36 14.80
C ASP A 13 -5.13 -2.70 13.36
N TYR A 14 -6.42 -2.57 13.04
CA TYR A 14 -6.89 -2.61 11.65
C TYR A 14 -6.25 -1.50 10.83
N GLU A 15 -6.27 -0.23 11.27
CA GLU A 15 -5.63 0.86 10.54
C GLU A 15 -4.12 0.65 10.35
N LYS A 16 -3.42 0.12 11.36
CA LYS A 16 -1.97 -0.20 11.26
C LYS A 16 -1.67 -1.32 10.26
N SER A 17 -2.65 -2.16 9.96
CA SER A 17 -2.53 -3.24 8.98
C SER A 17 -2.77 -2.77 7.54
N LEU A 18 -3.05 -1.48 7.32
CA LEU A 18 -3.35 -0.91 6.01
C LEU A 18 -2.41 0.25 5.68
N GLY A 19 -2.06 0.39 4.40
CA GLY A 19 -1.24 1.48 3.91
C GLY A 19 0.25 1.28 4.13
N LYS A 20 0.97 2.38 4.36
CA LYS A 20 2.44 2.38 4.40
C LYS A 20 2.95 1.77 5.71
N THR A 21 3.85 0.80 5.60
CA THR A 21 4.55 0.16 6.70
C THR A 21 6.04 0.06 6.44
N SER A 22 6.81 -0.40 7.43
CA SER A 22 8.23 -0.68 7.25
C SER A 22 8.41 -2.04 6.56
N MET A 23 9.44 -2.14 5.70
CA MET A 23 9.83 -3.40 5.07
C MET A 23 10.04 -4.50 6.12
N ARG A 24 10.66 -4.17 7.26
CA ARG A 24 10.84 -5.10 8.39
C ARG A 24 9.52 -5.76 8.82
N LYS A 25 8.42 -5.00 8.91
CA LYS A 25 7.12 -5.56 9.31
C LYS A 25 6.54 -6.49 8.24
N LEU A 26 6.71 -6.17 6.95
CA LEU A 26 6.31 -7.07 5.86
C LEU A 26 7.12 -8.38 5.91
N LEU A 27 8.44 -8.27 6.06
CA LEU A 27 9.32 -9.43 6.17
C LEU A 27 9.00 -10.31 7.38
N LEU A 28 8.72 -9.70 8.54
CA LEU A 28 8.32 -10.42 9.75
C LEU A 28 6.96 -11.10 9.64
N LYS A 29 6.02 -10.55 8.85
CA LYS A 29 4.73 -11.19 8.56
C LYS A 29 4.91 -12.45 7.71
N GLY A 30 5.99 -12.52 6.92
CA GLY A 30 6.34 -13.65 6.07
C GLY A 30 5.45 -13.77 4.84
N GLY A 31 5.66 -14.84 4.07
CA GLY A 31 4.96 -15.07 2.80
C GLY A 31 5.59 -14.35 1.61
N ASP A 32 5.05 -14.64 0.43
CA ASP A 32 5.61 -14.13 -0.82
C ASP A 32 5.37 -12.64 -0.97
N LEU A 33 6.39 -11.96 -1.48
CA LEU A 33 6.39 -10.53 -1.74
C LEU A 33 6.41 -10.28 -3.25
N GLN A 34 5.71 -9.23 -3.67
CA GLN A 34 5.78 -8.68 -5.01
C GLN A 34 6.20 -7.22 -4.96
N VAL A 35 6.89 -6.81 -6.02
CA VAL A 35 7.34 -5.44 -6.23
C VAL A 35 6.58 -4.88 -7.42
N LEU A 36 6.11 -3.64 -7.30
CA LEU A 36 5.53 -2.89 -8.40
C LEU A 36 6.13 -1.50 -8.46
N GLN A 37 6.41 -1.06 -9.68
CA GLN A 37 7.02 0.23 -9.95
C GLN A 37 5.94 1.25 -10.33
N PHE A 38 6.08 2.46 -9.81
CA PHE A 38 5.24 3.61 -10.10
C PHE A 38 6.09 4.82 -10.45
N ASN A 39 5.51 5.78 -11.17
CA ASN A 39 6.12 7.10 -11.29
C ASN A 39 6.09 7.80 -9.93
N THR A 40 7.21 8.39 -9.53
CA THR A 40 7.36 9.12 -8.26
C THR A 40 6.34 10.25 -8.12
N GLU A 41 5.92 10.87 -9.23
CA GLU A 41 4.87 11.90 -9.26
C GLU A 41 3.49 11.38 -8.85
N ASP A 42 3.18 10.13 -9.20
CA ASP A 42 1.89 9.50 -8.90
C ASP A 42 1.84 8.86 -7.52
N MET A 43 2.98 8.79 -6.81
CA MET A 43 3.07 8.14 -5.50
C MET A 43 2.04 8.66 -4.51
N LYS A 44 1.78 9.98 -4.45
CA LYS A 44 0.74 10.54 -3.57
C LYS A 44 -0.66 9.95 -3.81
N LYS A 45 -0.99 9.63 -5.07
CA LYS A 45 -2.27 8.97 -5.41
C LYS A 45 -2.22 7.49 -5.04
N VAL A 46 -1.09 6.83 -5.30
CA VAL A 46 -0.85 5.43 -4.92
C VAL A 46 -1.00 5.25 -3.41
N GLU A 47 -0.42 6.11 -2.57
CA GLU A 47 -0.53 6.01 -1.11
C GLU A 47 -1.99 6.10 -0.64
N LYS A 48 -2.76 7.05 -1.19
CA LYS A 48 -4.20 7.21 -0.87
C LYS A 48 -5.01 5.99 -1.29
N MET A 49 -4.76 5.48 -2.49
CA MET A 49 -5.48 4.34 -3.02
C MET A 49 -5.08 3.05 -2.28
N ALA A 50 -3.80 2.85 -1.98
CA ALA A 50 -3.34 1.71 -1.20
C ALA A 50 -4.00 1.68 0.19
N LYS A 51 -4.11 2.82 0.87
CA LYS A 51 -4.89 2.92 2.13
C LYS A 51 -6.36 2.58 1.92
N LYS A 52 -7.00 3.11 0.86
CA LYS A 52 -8.41 2.86 0.54
C LYS A 52 -8.72 1.39 0.25
N TYR A 53 -7.83 0.68 -0.44
CA TYR A 53 -7.98 -0.74 -0.77
C TYR A 53 -7.39 -1.68 0.30
N GLY A 54 -6.93 -1.13 1.43
CA GLY A 54 -6.39 -1.92 2.53
C GLY A 54 -5.10 -2.67 2.18
N ILE A 55 -4.29 -2.10 1.28
CA ILE A 55 -3.04 -2.70 0.83
C ILE A 55 -1.95 -2.25 1.79
N LEU A 56 -1.33 -3.21 2.47
CA LEU A 56 -0.14 -2.99 3.28
C LEU A 56 1.09 -3.04 2.38
N TYR A 57 1.87 -1.97 2.36
CA TYR A 57 3.02 -1.85 1.45
C TYR A 57 4.19 -1.11 2.10
N SER A 58 5.39 -1.27 1.53
CA SER A 58 6.56 -0.46 1.86
C SER A 58 7.17 0.11 0.59
N VAL A 59 7.75 1.30 0.68
CA VAL A 59 8.47 1.91 -0.44
C VAL A 59 9.91 1.44 -0.33
N LEU A 60 10.45 0.87 -1.40
CA LEU A 60 11.85 0.45 -1.46
C LEU A 60 12.76 1.69 -1.49
N PRO A 61 13.95 1.62 -0.88
CA PRO A 61 14.94 2.68 -1.00
C PRO A 61 15.35 2.81 -2.47
N ASP A 62 15.04 3.95 -3.05
CA ASP A 62 15.36 4.23 -4.45
C ASP A 62 16.86 4.51 -4.61
N CYS A 63 17.56 3.54 -5.20
CA CYS A 63 18.98 3.62 -5.53
C CYS A 63 19.25 4.52 -6.76
N ASN A 64 18.24 4.84 -7.57
CA ASN A 64 18.38 5.58 -8.83
C ASN A 64 17.33 6.70 -8.98
N ARG A 65 17.31 7.64 -8.02
CA ARG A 65 16.37 8.79 -7.99
C ARG A 65 16.26 9.65 -9.25
N LYS A 66 17.15 9.48 -10.23
CA LYS A 66 17.15 10.25 -11.48
C LYS A 66 16.16 9.72 -12.52
N ASP A 67 15.67 8.48 -12.39
CA ASP A 67 14.71 7.89 -13.34
C ASP A 67 13.25 8.30 -13.09
N GLY A 68 12.97 8.90 -11.93
CA GLY A 68 11.62 9.33 -11.57
C GLY A 68 10.69 8.18 -11.20
N LEU A 69 11.24 7.01 -10.86
CA LEU A 69 10.49 5.81 -10.51
C LEU A 69 10.58 5.52 -9.01
N SER A 70 9.52 4.95 -8.46
CA SER A 70 9.42 4.54 -7.06
C SER A 70 8.90 3.12 -7.02
N GLU A 71 9.59 2.25 -6.31
CA GLU A 71 9.21 0.85 -6.17
C GLU A 71 8.49 0.61 -4.84
N VAL A 72 7.43 -0.17 -4.91
CA VAL A 72 6.59 -0.52 -3.79
C VAL A 72 6.55 -2.04 -3.65
N ILE A 73 6.87 -2.53 -2.45
CA ILE A 73 6.79 -3.94 -2.10
C ILE A 73 5.56 -4.22 -1.24
N PHE A 74 4.86 -5.32 -1.53
CA PHE A 74 3.66 -5.76 -0.83
C PHE A 74 3.53 -7.29 -0.88
N HIS A 75 2.66 -7.89 -0.05
CA HIS A 75 2.43 -9.34 -0.07
C HIS A 75 1.58 -9.78 -1.25
N THR A 76 1.88 -10.94 -1.83
CA THR A 76 1.15 -11.52 -2.97
C THR A 76 -0.35 -11.65 -2.72
N GLU A 77 -0.78 -11.82 -1.47
CA GLU A 77 -2.20 -11.83 -1.07
C GLU A 77 -2.98 -10.56 -1.48
N ALA A 78 -2.28 -9.43 -1.66
CA ALA A 78 -2.86 -8.16 -2.04
C ALA A 78 -2.94 -7.96 -3.56
N VAL A 79 -2.41 -8.87 -4.39
CA VAL A 79 -2.36 -8.75 -5.85
C VAL A 79 -3.74 -8.45 -6.48
N PRO A 80 -4.85 -9.13 -6.13
CA PRO A 80 -6.15 -8.81 -6.69
C PRO A 80 -6.59 -7.35 -6.40
N ARG A 81 -6.28 -6.87 -5.19
CA ARG A 81 -6.62 -5.50 -4.75
C ARG A 81 -5.70 -4.47 -5.41
N VAL A 82 -4.42 -4.78 -5.57
CA VAL A 82 -3.45 -3.97 -6.32
C VAL A 82 -3.86 -3.85 -7.78
N ASN A 83 -4.31 -4.93 -8.42
CA ASN A 83 -4.80 -4.91 -9.79
C ASN A 83 -6.03 -4.00 -9.95
N MET A 84 -7.01 -4.10 -9.04
CA MET A 84 -8.13 -3.15 -8.99
C MET A 84 -7.67 -1.71 -8.81
N MET A 85 -6.71 -1.48 -7.91
CA MET A 85 -6.14 -0.16 -7.67
C MET A 85 -5.50 0.42 -8.94
N ILE A 86 -4.66 -0.36 -9.63
CA ILE A 86 -3.97 0.07 -10.86
C ILE A 86 -4.98 0.37 -11.97
N GLN A 87 -6.00 -0.48 -12.15
CA GLN A 87 -7.06 -0.21 -13.11
C GLN A 87 -7.73 1.13 -12.81
N LYS A 88 -8.14 1.38 -11.56
CA LYS A 88 -8.80 2.63 -11.17
C LYS A 88 -7.89 3.86 -11.28
N LEU A 89 -6.58 3.71 -11.07
CA LEU A 89 -5.61 4.77 -11.33
C LEU A 89 -5.54 5.12 -12.83
N LYS A 90 -5.60 4.13 -13.72
CA LYS A 90 -5.62 4.33 -15.19
C LYS A 90 -6.95 4.92 -15.69
N PHE A 91 -8.08 4.50 -15.12
CA PHE A 91 -9.41 5.04 -15.46
C PHE A 91 -9.71 6.43 -14.87
N GLY A 92 -8.79 7.02 -14.09
CA GLY A 92 -8.94 8.35 -13.49
C GLY A 92 -8.97 9.53 -14.48
N LYS A 93 -8.74 9.28 -15.78
CA LYS A 93 -9.02 10.22 -16.87
C LYS A 93 -10.26 9.77 -17.66
N ILE A 94 -11.44 9.81 -17.04
CA ILE A 94 -12.65 10.04 -17.84
C ILE A 94 -12.86 11.55 -17.78
N ALA A 95 -12.23 12.24 -18.73
CA ALA A 95 -12.70 13.56 -19.10
C ALA A 95 -13.97 13.34 -19.93
N THR A 96 -15.12 13.64 -19.33
CA THR A 96 -16.36 13.92 -20.04
C THR A 96 -16.75 15.33 -19.63
#